data_AF-A0A1Q7ZVF5-F1
#
_entry.id   AF-A0A1Q7ZVF5-F1
#
_cell.length_a   1.000
_cell.length_b   1.000
_cell.length_c   1.000
_cell.angle_alpha   90.00
_cell.angle_beta   90.00
_cell.angle_gamma   90.00
#
_symmetry.space_group_name_H-M   'P 1'
#
loop_
_entity.id
_entity.type
_entity.pdbx_description
1 polymer ?
#
loop_
_entity_poly.entity_id
_entity_poly.type
_entity_poly.pdbx_seq_one_letter_code
_entity_poly.pdbx_strand_id
1 'polypeptide(L)'
;MSDRLDLEQLKRKEFAKRTRWLVWVESSVILGLLVWVSLEYENNLFLESWAKTNIGPASFLLNGTLAGLYAGTMLGYLLSKYLGKKTEDEKIVESLRKRA
;
A
#
# COMPACT_ATOMS: atom_id res chain seq x y z
N MET A 1 36.69 9.63 -7.69
CA MET A 1 35.41 10.37 -7.76
C MET A 1 34.21 9.43 -7.87
N SER A 2 34.32 8.29 -8.56
CA SER A 2 33.31 7.23 -8.68
C SER A 2 32.86 6.61 -7.34
N ASP A 3 33.80 6.30 -6.44
CA ASP A 3 33.47 5.57 -5.21
C ASP A 3 32.60 6.35 -4.22
N ARG A 4 32.70 7.69 -4.22
CA ARG A 4 31.82 8.55 -3.39
C ARG A 4 30.38 8.57 -3.93
N LEU A 5 30.22 8.58 -5.25
CA LEU A 5 28.91 8.51 -5.90
C LEU A 5 28.25 7.14 -5.65
N ASP A 6 29.03 6.07 -5.62
CA ASP A 6 28.54 4.71 -5.38
C ASP A 6 28.09 4.51 -3.92
N LEU A 7 28.86 5.03 -2.94
CA LEU A 7 28.50 5.05 -1.52
C LEU A 7 27.20 5.83 -1.24
N GLU A 8 26.99 6.96 -1.90
CA GLU A 8 25.74 7.73 -1.77
C GLU A 8 24.54 7.00 -2.41
N GLN A 9 24.74 6.33 -3.54
CA GLN A 9 23.70 5.50 -4.17
C GLN A 9 23.33 4.29 -3.31
N LEU A 10 24.31 3.64 -2.67
CA LEU A 10 24.09 2.52 -1.75
C LEU A 10 23.31 2.95 -0.51
N LYS A 11 23.69 4.09 0.10
CA LYS A 11 22.92 4.67 1.22
C LYS A 11 21.48 4.99 0.81
N ARG A 12 21.25 5.63 -0.35
CA ARG A 12 19.88 5.91 -0.84
C ARG A 12 19.06 4.64 -1.05
N LYS A 13 19.66 3.57 -1.61
CA LYS A 13 18.99 2.28 -1.80
C LYS A 13 18.61 1.65 -0.46
N GLU A 14 19.47 1.72 0.55
CA GLU A 14 19.19 1.15 1.86
C GLU A 14 18.12 1.94 2.62
N PHE A 15 18.19 3.27 2.61
CA PHE A 15 17.13 4.13 3.16
C PHE A 15 15.80 3.89 2.45
N ALA A 16 15.77 3.84 1.12
CA ALA A 16 14.56 3.54 0.35
C ALA A 16 13.98 2.17 0.69
N LYS A 17 14.82 1.15 0.95
CA LYS A 17 14.37 -0.19 1.34
C LYS A 17 13.75 -0.19 2.74
N ARG A 18 14.35 0.52 3.70
CA ARG A 18 13.82 0.65 5.07
C ARG A 18 12.52 1.46 5.10
N THR A 19 12.47 2.60 4.42
CA THR A 19 11.26 3.42 4.29
C THR A 19 10.14 2.63 3.63
N ARG A 20 10.44 1.86 2.58
CA ARG A 20 9.44 1.00 1.94
C ARG A 20 8.88 -0.05 2.89
N TRP A 21 9.71 -0.66 3.74
CA TRP A 21 9.24 -1.64 4.70
C TRP A 21 8.38 -1.01 5.80
N LEU A 22 8.78 0.16 6.31
CA LEU A 22 7.98 0.92 7.27
C LEU A 22 6.60 1.28 6.72
N VAL A 23 6.54 1.79 5.48
CA VAL A 23 5.26 2.10 4.81
C VAL A 23 4.40 0.85 4.68
N TRP A 24 5.00 -0.32 4.42
CA TRP A 24 4.26 -1.59 4.37
C TRP A 24 3.62 -1.95 5.71
N VAL A 25 4.41 -1.87 6.80
CA VAL A 25 3.89 -2.16 8.15
C VAL A 25 2.80 -1.16 8.53
N GLU A 26 3.04 0.13 8.30
CA GLU A 26 2.09 1.19 8.60
C GLU A 26 0.77 1.00 7.83
N SER A 27 0.84 0.73 6.53
CA SER A 27 -0.34 0.43 5.72
C SER A 27 -1.10 -0.81 6.21
N SER A 28 -0.40 -1.86 6.62
CA SER A 28 -1.04 -3.05 7.19
C SER A 28 -1.73 -2.77 8.52
N VAL A 29 -1.12 -1.96 9.39
CA VAL A 29 -1.73 -1.54 10.66
C VAL A 29 -2.99 -0.70 10.41
N ILE A 30 -2.92 0.26 9.49
CA ILE A 30 -4.07 1.08 9.09
C ILE A 30 -5.21 0.20 8.57
N LEU A 31 -4.91 -0.75 7.69
CA LEU A 31 -5.91 -1.67 7.16
C LEU A 31 -6.54 -2.51 8.29
N GLY A 32 -5.73 -3.04 9.21
CA GLY A 32 -6.23 -3.78 10.36
C GLY A 32 -7.16 -2.95 11.24
N LEU A 33 -6.81 -1.69 11.50
CA LEU A 33 -7.66 -0.76 12.25
C LEU A 33 -8.96 -0.43 11.51
N LEU A 34 -8.92 -0.25 10.19
CA LEU A 34 -10.12 -0.01 9.39
C LEU A 34 -11.07 -1.20 9.43
N VAL A 35 -10.56 -2.43 9.33
CA VAL A 35 -11.36 -3.65 9.47
C VAL A 35 -11.93 -3.75 10.88
N TRP A 36 -11.13 -3.45 11.90
CA TRP A 36 -11.59 -3.48 13.29
C TRP A 36 -12.72 -2.49 13.55
N VAL A 37 -12.55 -1.23 13.14
CA VAL A 37 -13.58 -0.18 13.25
C VAL A 37 -14.84 -0.60 12.49
N SER A 38 -14.67 -1.27 11.35
CA SER A 38 -15.81 -1.77 10.59
C SER A 38 -16.58 -2.86 11.32
N LEU A 39 -15.87 -3.81 11.94
CA LEU A 39 -16.51 -4.83 12.76
C LEU A 39 -17.22 -4.21 13.96
N GLU A 40 -16.61 -3.23 14.62
CA GLU A 40 -17.24 -2.53 15.74
C GLU A 40 -18.49 -1.77 15.28
N TYR A 41 -18.43 -1.08 14.13
CA TYR A 41 -19.57 -0.36 13.57
C TYR A 41 -20.75 -1.28 13.25
N GLU A 42 -20.50 -2.49 12.74
CA GLU A 42 -21.56 -3.45 12.42
C GLU A 42 -22.11 -4.19 13.65
N ASN A 43 -21.30 -4.39 14.70
CA ASN A 43 -21.70 -5.16 15.87
C ASN A 43 -22.17 -4.29 17.06
N ASN A 44 -21.95 -2.98 17.01
CA ASN A 44 -22.27 -2.05 18.09
C ASN A 44 -23.33 -1.02 17.67
N LEU A 45 -24.58 -1.24 18.09
CA LEU A 45 -25.72 -0.36 17.82
C LEU A 45 -25.50 1.08 18.30
N PHE A 46 -24.75 1.27 19.39
CA PHE A 46 -24.43 2.61 19.89
C PHE A 46 -23.51 3.34 18.90
N LEU A 47 -22.46 2.68 18.42
CA LEU A 47 -21.53 3.27 17.46
C LEU A 47 -22.23 3.54 16.12
N GLU A 48 -23.05 2.60 15.65
CA GLU A 48 -23.82 2.75 14.42
C GLU A 48 -24.77 3.96 14.50
N SER A 49 -25.55 4.06 15.57
CA SER A 49 -26.47 5.18 15.78
C SER A 49 -25.74 6.50 15.93
N TRP A 50 -24.68 6.55 16.73
CA TRP A 50 -23.87 7.75 16.92
C TRP A 50 -23.27 8.22 15.58
N ALA A 51 -22.73 7.31 14.79
CA ALA A 51 -22.13 7.64 13.49
C ALA A 51 -23.18 8.12 12.48
N LYS A 52 -24.36 7.48 12.42
CA LYS A 52 -25.47 7.97 11.60
C LYS A 52 -25.92 9.38 11.99
N THR A 53 -25.85 9.73 13.27
CA THR A 53 -26.20 11.08 13.76
C THR A 53 -25.11 12.12 13.53
N ASN A 54 -23.83 11.78 13.74
CA ASN A 54 -22.73 12.76 13.73
C ASN A 54 -21.99 12.83 12.39
N ILE A 55 -21.81 11.68 11.73
CA ILE A 55 -21.10 11.56 10.45
C ILE A 55 -22.11 11.57 9.29
N GLY A 56 -23.37 11.28 9.58
CA GLY A 56 -24.47 11.35 8.61
C GLY A 56 -24.31 10.30 7.51
N PRO A 57 -24.59 10.63 6.24
CA PRO A 57 -24.59 9.65 5.17
C PRO A 57 -23.22 8.99 4.99
N ALA A 58 -22.12 9.69 5.32
CA ALA A 58 -20.75 9.16 5.23
C ALA A 58 -20.46 8.00 6.21
N SER A 59 -21.34 7.74 7.19
CA SER A 59 -21.21 6.58 8.08
C SER A 59 -21.22 5.25 7.31
N PHE A 60 -21.75 5.21 6.09
CA PHE A 60 -21.67 4.03 5.22
C PHE A 60 -20.23 3.56 5.01
N LEU A 61 -19.23 4.45 5.05
CA LEU A 61 -17.83 4.09 4.89
C LEU A 61 -17.31 3.18 5.99
N LEU A 62 -17.92 3.27 7.18
CA LEU A 62 -17.56 2.46 8.34
C LEU A 62 -18.07 1.03 8.24
N ASN A 63 -18.97 0.67 7.32
CA ASN A 63 -19.42 -0.72 7.11
C ASN A 63 -18.38 -1.63 6.42
N GLY A 64 -17.13 -1.19 6.35
CA GLY A 64 -16.06 -1.93 5.65
C GLY A 64 -15.86 -1.49 4.21
N THR A 65 -16.72 -0.61 3.66
CA THR A 65 -16.47 0.00 2.34
C THR A 65 -15.13 0.72 2.31
N LEU A 66 -14.79 1.50 3.36
CA LEU A 66 -13.52 2.20 3.43
C LEU A 66 -12.33 1.22 3.53
N ALA A 67 -12.48 0.15 4.32
CA ALA A 67 -11.47 -0.90 4.43
C ALA A 67 -11.24 -1.59 3.07
N GLY A 68 -12.32 -1.89 2.35
CA GLY A 68 -12.28 -2.49 1.01
C GLY A 68 -11.61 -1.58 -0.02
N LEU A 69 -11.94 -0.28 -0.04
CA LEU A 69 -11.29 0.69 -0.93
C LEU A 69 -9.79 0.83 -0.64
N TYR A 70 -9.41 0.89 0.64
CA TYR A 70 -8.02 0.94 1.05
C TYR A 70 -7.25 -0.32 0.64
N ALA A 71 -7.80 -1.50 0.94
CA ALA A 71 -7.22 -2.78 0.54
C ALA A 71 -7.08 -2.91 -0.98
N GLY A 72 -8.11 -2.49 -1.73
CA GLY A 72 -8.10 -2.49 -3.20
C GLY A 72 -7.02 -1.58 -3.77
N THR A 73 -6.83 -0.39 -3.20
CA THR A 73 -5.78 0.56 -3.62
C THR A 73 -4.40 -0.02 -3.36
N MET A 74 -4.20 -0.64 -2.19
CA MET A 74 -2.95 -1.28 -1.81
C MET A 74 -2.59 -2.46 -2.73
N LEU A 75 -3.58 -3.30 -3.05
CA LEU A 75 -3.43 -4.39 -4.02
C LEU A 75 -3.14 -3.86 -5.43
N GLY A 76 -3.86 -2.82 -5.87
CA GLY A 76 -3.64 -2.18 -7.17
C GLY A 76 -2.21 -1.63 -7.31
N TYR A 77 -1.69 -0.97 -6.28
CA TYR A 77 -0.31 -0.49 -6.24
C TYR A 77 0.69 -1.65 -6.32
N LEU A 78 0.47 -2.73 -5.57
CA LEU A 78 1.31 -3.93 -5.62
C LEU A 78 1.37 -4.53 -7.02
N LEU A 79 0.19 -4.72 -7.64
CA LEU A 79 0.08 -5.29 -8.97
C LEU A 79 0.75 -4.41 -10.02
N SER A 80 0.53 -3.10 -9.99
CA SER A 80 1.18 -2.13 -10.88
C SER A 80 2.71 -2.24 -10.78
N LYS A 81 3.24 -2.33 -9.56
CA LYS A 81 4.68 -2.45 -9.33
C LYS A 81 5.25 -3.79 -9.79
N TYR A 82 4.51 -4.87 -9.57
CA TYR A 82 4.90 -6.21 -10.01
C TYR A 82 4.94 -6.29 -11.54
N LEU A 83 3.91 -5.80 -12.21
CA LEU A 83 3.83 -5.75 -13.67
C LEU A 83 4.93 -4.88 -14.26
N GLY A 84 5.18 -3.70 -13.69
CA GLY A 84 6.27 -2.82 -14.13
C GLY A 84 7.63 -3.51 -14.06
N LYS A 85 7.92 -4.21 -12.96
CA LYS A 85 9.18 -4.96 -12.82
C LYS A 85 9.28 -6.10 -13.83
N LYS A 86 8.20 -6.85 -14.07
CA LYS A 86 8.18 -7.93 -15.06
C LYS A 86 8.51 -7.40 -16.47
N THR A 87 7.94 -6.26 -16.84
CA THR A 87 8.22 -5.63 -18.15
C THR A 87 9.66 -5.15 -18.27
N GLU A 88 10.28 -4.65 -17.20
CA GLU A 88 11.70 -4.29 -17.21
C GLU A 88 12.60 -5.51 -17.38
N ASP A 89 12.31 -6.60 -16.64
CA ASP A 89 13.07 -7.85 -16.73
C ASP A 89 12.97 -8.45 -18.16
N GLU A 90 11.79 -8.42 -18.79
CA GLU A 90 11.59 -8.86 -20.18
C GLU A 90 12.41 -8.03 -21.19
N LYS A 91 12.45 -6.70 -21.03
CA LYS A 91 13.26 -5.81 -21.89
C LYS A 91 14.75 -6.10 -21.76
N ILE A 92 15.24 -6.40 -20.56
CA ILE A 92 16.65 -6.76 -20.33
C ILE A 92 16.98 -8.05 -21.08
N VAL A 93 16.16 -9.09 -20.94
CA VAL A 93 16.36 -10.38 -21.63
C VAL A 93 16.36 -10.19 -23.15
N GLU A 94 15.44 -9.40 -23.70
CA GLU A 94 15.40 -9.13 -25.13
C GLU A 94 16.66 -8.38 -25.62
N SER A 95 17.15 -7.42 -24.83
CA SER A 95 18.38 -6.68 -25.16
C SER A 95 19.64 -7.56 -25.16
N LEU A 96 19.70 -8.56 -24.26
CA LEU A 96 20.78 -9.54 -24.21
C LEU A 96 20.70 -10.50 -25.41
N ARG A 97 19.49 -10.93 -25.78
CA ARG A 97 19.28 -11.81 -26.95
C ARG A 97 19.67 -11.14 -28.26
N LYS A 98 19.47 -9.82 -28.42
CA LYS A 98 19.87 -9.08 -29.63
C LYS A 98 21.38 -8.81 -29.73
N ARG A 99 22.13 -8.97 -28.63
CA ARG A 99 23.59 -8.78 -28.57
C ARG A 99 24.37 -10.08 -28.77
N ALA A 100 23.71 -11.23 -28.70
CA ALA A 100 24.25 -12.55 -29.01
C ALA A 100 24.01 -12.89 -30.49
#